data_AF-A0A1Z8NP91-F1
#
_entry.id   AF-A0A1Z8NP91-F1
#
_cell.length_a   1.000
_cell.length_b   1.000
_cell.length_c   1.000
_cell.angle_alpha   90.00
_cell.angle_beta   90.00
_cell.angle_gamma   90.00
#
_symmetry.space_group_name_H-M   'P 1'
#
loop_
_entity.id
_entity.type
_entity.pdbx_description
1 polymer ?
#
loop_
_entity_poly.entity_id
_entity_poly.type
_entity_poly.pdbx_seq_one_letter_code
_entity_poly.pdbx_strand_id
1 'polypeptide(L)'
;MNSTSNNFNLDIRSKNKMKIIFKTFLLYFLLQNFVIAACDFKADFGEKKNIFETKNFVGRPFPMEHVGLEVFPILANDVCPNERLEDVGIEYRFLFDELIAINLVALNDDRNLPSEKLTLMNYVKKNYGDFDTTNNPLAYNGFEVFEKTNFFVVYQRESGEDGIMNEEIYISTPALDEKLGKFYADKEMEMIQNSQ
;
A
#
# COMPACT_ATOMS: atom_id res chain seq x y z
N MET A 1 17.72 66.27 28.15
CA MET A 1 16.97 65.04 28.50
C MET A 1 16.01 64.73 27.36
N ASN A 2 16.31 63.78 26.45
CA ASN A 2 15.32 63.20 25.50
C ASN A 2 15.86 62.05 24.61
N SER A 3 17.01 61.44 24.92
CA SER A 3 17.60 60.41 24.05
C SER A 3 17.38 58.96 24.53
N THR A 4 16.91 58.74 25.75
CA THR A 4 16.87 57.39 26.37
C THR A 4 15.52 56.68 26.30
N SER A 5 14.39 57.38 26.10
CA SER A 5 13.06 56.73 26.06
C SER A 5 12.68 56.13 24.70
N ASN A 6 13.23 56.64 23.60
CA ASN A 6 12.93 56.15 22.25
C ASN A 6 13.63 54.82 21.92
N ASN A 7 14.86 54.61 22.41
CA ASN A 7 15.62 53.37 22.17
C ASN A 7 15.05 52.17 22.94
N PHE A 8 14.52 52.39 24.14
CA PHE A 8 13.94 51.33 24.96
C PHE A 8 12.62 50.78 24.37
N ASN A 9 11.77 51.68 23.84
CA ASN A 9 10.50 51.29 23.20
C ASN A 9 10.69 50.57 21.85
N LEU A 10 11.71 50.96 21.07
CA LEU A 10 12.05 50.27 19.81
C LEU A 10 12.56 48.84 20.05
N ASP A 11 13.38 48.64 21.09
CA ASP A 11 13.96 47.34 21.43
C ASP A 11 12.90 46.36 22.01
N ILE A 12 11.96 46.84 22.84
CA ILE A 12 10.82 46.03 23.31
C ILE A 12 9.87 45.64 22.17
N ARG A 13 9.58 46.58 21.25
CA ARG A 13 8.69 46.33 20.11
C ARG A 13 9.32 45.34 19.11
N SER A 14 10.64 45.39 18.93
CA SER A 14 11.42 44.43 18.15
C SER A 14 11.39 43.02 18.75
N LYS A 15 11.68 42.90 20.06
CA LYS A 15 11.66 41.62 20.81
C LYS A 15 10.26 40.96 20.80
N ASN A 16 9.19 41.75 20.89
CA ASN A 16 7.82 41.24 20.80
C ASN A 16 7.44 40.81 19.37
N LYS A 17 7.87 41.52 18.33
CA LYS A 17 7.69 41.10 16.93
C LYS A 17 8.43 39.80 16.61
N MET A 18 9.66 39.66 17.09
CA MET A 18 10.47 38.45 16.91
C MET A 18 9.87 37.24 17.65
N LYS A 19 9.30 37.42 18.84
CA LYS A 19 8.52 36.38 19.55
C LYS A 19 7.25 35.98 18.81
N ILE A 20 6.56 36.92 18.16
CA ILE A 20 5.37 36.63 17.35
C ILE A 20 5.79 35.83 16.11
N ILE A 21 6.80 36.29 15.35
CA ILE A 21 7.31 35.57 14.17
C ILE A 21 7.76 34.16 14.53
N PHE A 22 8.47 33.98 15.65
CA PHE A 22 8.89 32.65 16.12
C PHE A 22 7.71 31.75 16.48
N LYS A 23 6.67 32.29 17.14
CA LYS A 23 5.43 31.53 17.43
C LYS A 23 4.66 31.16 16.16
N THR A 24 4.63 32.04 15.17
CA THR A 24 4.00 31.76 13.87
C THR A 24 4.77 30.70 13.08
N PHE A 25 6.11 30.74 13.12
CA PHE A 25 6.97 29.75 12.48
C PHE A 25 6.85 28.36 13.15
N LEU A 26 6.79 28.32 14.49
CA LEU A 26 6.59 27.08 15.26
C LEU A 26 5.22 26.45 14.97
N LEU A 27 4.16 27.26 14.87
CA LEU A 27 2.82 26.78 14.52
C LEU A 27 2.76 26.23 13.09
N TYR A 28 3.48 26.86 12.15
CA TYR A 28 3.58 26.38 10.77
C TYR A 28 4.34 25.03 10.65
N PHE A 29 5.35 24.82 11.50
CA PHE A 29 6.08 23.54 11.56
C PHE A 29 5.23 22.42 12.16
N LEU A 30 4.36 22.73 13.13
CA LEU A 30 3.43 21.76 13.74
C LEU A 30 2.23 21.40 12.86
N LEU A 31 1.92 22.23 11.85
CA LEU A 31 0.88 21.97 10.84
C LEU A 31 1.37 21.15 9.65
N GLN A 32 2.65 20.78 9.61
CA GLN A 32 3.18 19.81 8.66
C GLN A 32 2.66 18.42 9.05
N ASN A 33 1.41 18.13 8.70
CA ASN A 33 0.99 16.74 8.57
C ASN A 33 1.83 16.18 7.44
N PHE A 34 2.89 15.42 7.76
CA PHE A 34 3.51 14.53 6.80
C PHE A 34 2.44 13.52 6.41
N VAL A 35 1.66 13.82 5.37
CA VAL A 35 0.83 12.84 4.71
C VAL A 35 1.82 11.89 4.04
N ILE A 36 2.14 10.80 4.73
CA ILE A 36 2.84 9.70 4.10
C ILE A 36 1.78 9.03 3.23
N ALA A 37 1.86 9.29 1.93
CA ALA A 37 0.98 8.66 0.97
C ALA A 37 1.35 7.18 0.86
N ALA A 38 0.35 6.32 0.71
CA ALA A 38 0.56 4.95 0.26
C ALA A 38 1.36 4.94 -1.06
N CYS A 39 1.92 3.78 -1.41
CA CYS A 39 2.65 3.66 -2.67
C CYS A 39 1.83 4.16 -3.86
N ASP A 40 2.45 5.00 -4.68
CA ASP A 40 1.99 5.27 -6.03
C ASP A 40 2.44 4.12 -6.94
N PHE A 41 1.53 3.17 -7.17
CA PHE A 41 1.76 1.97 -7.99
C PHE A 41 2.01 2.28 -9.46
N LYS A 42 1.97 3.56 -9.88
CA LYS A 42 2.15 3.99 -11.27
C LYS A 42 1.20 3.29 -12.23
N ALA A 43 0.05 2.80 -11.77
CA ALA A 43 -0.97 2.15 -12.58
C ALA A 43 -2.34 2.42 -12.00
N ASP A 44 -3.32 2.54 -12.90
CA ASP A 44 -4.70 2.80 -12.54
C ASP A 44 -5.54 1.54 -12.76
N PHE A 45 -6.49 1.29 -11.86
CA PHE A 45 -7.48 0.23 -12.04
C PHE A 45 -8.27 0.45 -13.34
N GLY A 46 -8.45 -0.63 -14.11
CA GLY A 46 -9.06 -0.59 -15.44
C GLY A 46 -8.08 -0.26 -16.58
N GLU A 47 -6.82 0.08 -16.28
CA GLU A 47 -5.81 0.31 -17.31
C GLU A 47 -5.60 -0.94 -18.18
N LYS A 48 -5.45 -0.71 -19.49
CA LYS A 48 -5.17 -1.80 -20.43
C LYS A 48 -3.71 -2.22 -20.36
N LYS A 49 -3.47 -3.53 -20.41
CA LYS A 49 -2.16 -4.15 -20.31
C LYS A 49 -1.14 -3.54 -21.28
N ASN A 50 -1.53 -3.29 -22.52
CA ASN A 50 -0.65 -2.67 -23.51
C ASN A 50 -0.21 -1.26 -23.11
N ILE A 51 -1.03 -0.50 -22.38
CA ILE A 51 -0.67 0.82 -21.82
C ILE A 51 0.27 0.63 -20.63
N PHE A 52 -0.06 -0.30 -19.73
CA PHE A 52 0.80 -0.65 -18.59
C PHE A 52 2.21 -1.03 -19.02
N GLU A 53 2.34 -1.89 -20.05
CA GLU A 53 3.63 -2.36 -20.56
C GLU A 53 4.52 -1.24 -21.12
N THR A 54 3.94 -0.11 -21.55
CA THR A 54 4.73 1.06 -21.99
C THR A 54 5.53 1.72 -20.85
N LYS A 55 5.23 1.39 -19.59
CA LYS A 55 5.92 1.91 -18.40
C LYS A 55 7.30 1.29 -18.20
N ASN A 56 7.66 0.29 -18.99
CA ASN A 56 8.99 -0.34 -19.05
C ASN A 56 9.50 -0.85 -17.70
N PHE A 57 8.61 -1.40 -16.86
CA PHE A 57 9.03 -2.15 -15.69
C PHE A 57 9.85 -3.38 -16.07
N VAL A 58 10.82 -3.74 -15.24
CA VAL A 58 11.63 -4.95 -15.44
C VAL A 58 10.81 -6.15 -14.99
N GLY A 59 10.29 -6.90 -15.96
CA GLY A 59 9.48 -8.09 -15.70
C GLY A 59 8.79 -8.57 -16.96
N ARG A 60 8.12 -9.73 -16.87
CA ARG A 60 7.24 -10.24 -17.90
C ARG A 60 5.98 -10.80 -17.25
N PRO A 61 4.80 -10.62 -17.85
CA PRO A 61 3.60 -11.24 -17.33
C PRO A 61 3.71 -12.76 -17.48
N PHE A 62 3.07 -13.48 -16.58
CA PHE A 62 2.89 -14.92 -16.68
C PHE A 62 1.40 -15.28 -16.56
N PRO A 63 0.93 -16.29 -17.31
CA PRO A 63 -0.44 -16.75 -17.23
C PRO A 63 -0.70 -17.43 -15.89
N MET A 64 -1.89 -17.23 -15.35
CA MET A 64 -2.40 -17.95 -14.18
C MET A 64 -3.14 -19.22 -14.63
N GLU A 65 -3.73 -19.95 -13.67
CA GLU A 65 -4.43 -21.23 -13.92
C GLU A 65 -5.52 -21.13 -14.99
N HIS A 66 -6.23 -20.01 -15.06
CA HIS A 66 -7.34 -19.82 -16.02
C HIS A 66 -6.97 -18.84 -17.13
N VAL A 67 -7.27 -19.24 -18.37
CA VAL A 67 -7.09 -18.39 -19.57
C VAL A 67 -7.78 -17.05 -19.39
N GLY A 68 -7.05 -15.98 -19.68
CA GLY A 68 -7.51 -14.60 -19.52
C GLY A 68 -7.06 -13.94 -18.22
N LEU A 69 -6.57 -14.71 -17.26
CA LEU A 69 -5.97 -14.19 -16.04
C LEU A 69 -4.44 -14.25 -16.13
N GLU A 70 -3.79 -13.12 -15.90
CA GLU A 70 -2.33 -12.98 -15.92
C GLU A 70 -1.86 -12.12 -14.76
N VAL A 71 -0.63 -12.37 -14.30
CA VAL A 71 0.02 -11.56 -13.27
C VAL A 71 1.33 -11.01 -13.83
N PHE A 72 1.58 -9.73 -13.60
CA PHE A 72 2.85 -9.08 -13.89
C PHE A 72 3.58 -8.80 -12.56
N PRO A 73 4.63 -9.57 -12.22
CA PRO A 73 5.36 -9.42 -10.96
C PRO A 73 6.48 -8.36 -11.09
N ILE A 74 6.60 -7.48 -10.11
CA ILE A 74 7.66 -6.47 -10.01
C ILE A 74 8.11 -6.37 -8.55
N LEU A 75 9.40 -6.13 -8.27
CA LEU A 75 9.84 -5.91 -6.89
C LEU A 75 9.26 -4.59 -6.36
N ALA A 76 8.76 -4.60 -5.13
CA ALA A 76 8.09 -3.43 -4.56
C ALA A 76 9.01 -2.20 -4.48
N ASN A 77 10.30 -2.39 -4.23
CA ASN A 77 11.26 -1.28 -4.17
C ASN A 77 11.54 -0.62 -5.53
N ASP A 78 11.24 -1.29 -6.66
CA ASP A 78 11.39 -0.69 -7.99
C ASP A 78 10.25 0.28 -8.33
N VAL A 79 9.09 0.11 -7.68
CA VAL A 79 7.90 0.95 -7.86
C VAL A 79 7.74 1.94 -6.70
N CYS A 80 7.96 1.47 -5.47
CA CYS A 80 7.68 2.13 -4.20
C CYS A 80 8.96 2.31 -3.34
N PRO A 81 10.06 2.89 -3.85
CA PRO A 81 11.36 2.89 -3.16
C PRO A 81 11.35 3.57 -1.78
N ASN A 82 10.38 4.47 -1.52
CA ASN A 82 10.27 5.20 -0.26
C ASN A 82 9.53 4.42 0.83
N GLU A 83 8.85 3.33 0.49
CA GLU A 83 8.04 2.55 1.43
C GLU A 83 8.84 1.47 2.17
N ARG A 84 10.10 1.22 1.76
CA ARG A 84 11.01 0.24 2.36
C ARG A 84 10.40 -1.18 2.40
N LEU A 85 9.80 -1.57 1.28
CA LEU A 85 9.17 -2.86 1.08
C LEU A 85 10.22 -3.88 0.61
N GLU A 86 11.23 -4.11 1.45
CA GLU A 86 12.26 -5.14 1.23
C GLU A 86 11.62 -6.53 1.15
N ASP A 87 12.06 -7.34 0.19
CA ASP A 87 11.59 -8.71 0.00
C ASP A 87 10.05 -8.80 -0.15
N VAL A 88 9.46 -7.81 -0.82
CA VAL A 88 8.05 -7.77 -1.21
C VAL A 88 7.95 -7.68 -2.73
N GLY A 89 7.10 -8.51 -3.32
CA GLY A 89 6.67 -8.43 -4.71
C GLY A 89 5.39 -7.62 -4.84
N ILE A 90 5.22 -6.93 -5.95
CA ILE A 90 3.96 -6.35 -6.41
C ILE A 90 3.49 -7.18 -7.61
N GLU A 91 2.28 -7.68 -7.52
CA GLU A 91 1.62 -8.44 -8.59
C GLU A 91 0.48 -7.60 -9.17
N TYR A 92 0.66 -7.13 -10.40
CA TYR A 92 -0.40 -6.49 -11.16
C TYR A 92 -1.23 -7.56 -11.85
N ARG A 93 -2.47 -7.74 -11.42
CA ARG A 93 -3.37 -8.80 -11.91
C ARG A 93 -4.25 -8.27 -13.04
N PHE A 94 -4.10 -8.87 -14.20
CA PHE A 94 -4.87 -8.56 -15.40
C PHE A 94 -5.92 -9.63 -15.67
N LEU A 95 -7.16 -9.20 -15.94
CA LEU A 95 -8.23 -10.05 -16.44
C LEU A 95 -8.67 -9.53 -17.82
N PHE A 96 -8.46 -10.33 -18.86
CA PHE A 96 -8.67 -9.96 -20.26
C PHE A 96 -8.03 -8.61 -20.60
N ASP A 97 -6.73 -8.50 -20.32
CA ASP A 97 -5.89 -7.32 -20.53
C ASP A 97 -6.31 -6.06 -19.75
N GLU A 98 -7.12 -6.18 -18.70
CA GLU A 98 -7.53 -5.06 -17.85
C GLU A 98 -7.00 -5.24 -16.43
N LEU A 99 -6.34 -4.22 -15.87
CA LEU A 99 -5.80 -4.27 -14.51
C LEU A 99 -6.96 -4.25 -13.50
N ILE A 100 -7.21 -5.39 -12.86
CA ILE A 100 -8.33 -5.57 -11.93
C ILE A 100 -7.93 -5.50 -10.46
N ALA A 101 -6.69 -5.84 -10.14
CA ALA A 101 -6.19 -5.88 -8.78
C ALA A 101 -4.68 -5.69 -8.73
N ILE A 102 -4.20 -5.24 -7.57
CA ILE A 102 -2.78 -5.16 -7.24
C ILE A 102 -2.58 -5.91 -5.93
N ASN A 103 -1.70 -6.90 -5.92
CA ASN A 103 -1.28 -7.57 -4.69
C ASN A 103 0.12 -7.10 -4.29
N LEU A 104 0.37 -6.89 -3.00
CA LEU A 104 1.73 -6.85 -2.45
C LEU A 104 1.94 -8.16 -1.70
N VAL A 105 2.94 -8.94 -2.07
CA VAL A 105 3.17 -10.29 -1.56
C VAL A 105 4.50 -10.32 -0.82
N ALA A 106 4.51 -10.79 0.42
CA ALA A 106 5.73 -11.05 1.16
C ALA A 106 6.46 -12.25 0.53
N LEU A 107 7.69 -12.03 0.07
CA LEU A 107 8.50 -13.08 -0.58
C LEU A 107 9.19 -13.93 0.48
N ASN A 108 8.39 -14.68 1.25
CA ASN A 108 8.88 -15.55 2.31
C ASN A 108 9.58 -16.80 1.75
N ASP A 109 10.68 -17.16 2.40
CA ASP A 109 11.31 -18.47 2.33
C ASP A 109 11.07 -19.24 3.65
N ASP A 110 11.79 -20.32 3.88
CA ASP A 110 11.77 -21.11 5.12
C ASP A 110 12.07 -20.30 6.40
N ARG A 111 12.62 -19.09 6.27
CA ARG A 111 12.93 -18.20 7.39
C ARG A 111 11.87 -17.14 7.63
N ASN A 112 10.90 -16.99 6.72
CA ASN A 112 9.79 -16.03 6.82
C ASN A 112 10.23 -14.58 7.12
N LEU A 113 11.41 -14.16 6.65
CA LEU A 113 12.03 -12.89 7.07
C LEU A 113 11.14 -11.64 6.83
N PRO A 114 10.49 -11.46 5.66
CA PRO A 114 9.57 -10.34 5.46
C PRO A 114 8.45 -10.29 6.52
N SER A 115 7.86 -11.45 6.82
CA SER A 115 6.79 -11.61 7.80
C SER A 115 7.25 -11.48 9.24
N GLU A 116 8.43 -11.98 9.60
CA GLU A 116 9.05 -11.81 10.93
C GLU A 116 9.39 -10.33 11.19
N LYS A 117 9.74 -9.58 10.15
CA LYS A 117 9.93 -8.12 10.21
C LYS A 117 8.61 -7.34 10.24
N LEU A 118 7.45 -8.02 10.09
CA LEU A 118 6.12 -7.42 9.97
C LEU A 118 6.05 -6.38 8.84
N THR A 119 6.74 -6.62 7.73
CA THR A 119 6.95 -5.61 6.67
C THR A 119 5.62 -5.13 6.08
N LEU A 120 4.75 -6.06 5.64
CA LEU A 120 3.45 -5.71 5.07
C LEU A 120 2.45 -5.27 6.14
N MET A 121 2.43 -5.92 7.31
CA MET A 121 1.62 -5.46 8.45
C MET A 121 1.89 -4.00 8.82
N ASN A 122 3.17 -3.61 8.95
CA ASN A 122 3.53 -2.24 9.29
C ASN A 122 3.14 -1.26 8.17
N TYR A 123 3.33 -1.67 6.92
CA TYR A 123 2.90 -0.88 5.76
C TYR A 123 1.38 -0.66 5.74
N VAL A 124 0.58 -1.71 5.96
CA VAL A 124 -0.89 -1.57 5.92
C VAL A 124 -1.41 -0.73 7.09
N LYS A 125 -0.87 -0.92 8.30
CA LYS A 125 -1.23 -0.14 9.50
C LYS A 125 -0.95 1.34 9.32
N LYS A 126 0.23 1.65 8.77
CA LYS A 126 0.67 3.01 8.49
C LYS A 126 -0.21 3.71 7.45
N ASN A 127 -0.62 2.99 6.38
CA ASN A 127 -1.20 3.62 5.19
C ASN A 127 -2.73 3.52 5.08
N TYR A 128 -3.36 2.48 5.64
CA TYR A 128 -4.78 2.22 5.44
C TYR A 128 -5.60 2.23 6.72
N GLY A 129 -5.01 1.83 7.84
CA GLY A 129 -5.62 1.90 9.16
C GLY A 129 -5.00 0.90 10.13
N ASP A 130 -4.98 1.26 11.41
CA ASP A 130 -4.53 0.35 12.46
C ASP A 130 -5.62 -0.69 12.79
N PHE A 131 -5.20 -1.85 13.30
CA PHE A 131 -6.06 -2.96 13.70
C PHE A 131 -5.45 -3.72 14.87
N ASP A 132 -6.29 -4.38 15.67
CA ASP A 132 -5.83 -5.05 16.87
C ASP A 132 -5.15 -6.38 16.53
N THR A 133 -3.86 -6.46 16.82
CA THR A 133 -3.07 -7.70 16.73
C THR A 133 -2.85 -8.34 18.10
N THR A 134 -3.59 -7.89 19.10
CA THR A 134 -3.38 -8.17 20.53
C THR A 134 -1.95 -7.79 20.98
N ASN A 135 -1.41 -8.47 21.99
CA ASN A 135 -0.08 -8.20 22.52
C ASN A 135 1.06 -8.81 21.68
N ASN A 136 0.75 -9.66 20.71
CA ASN A 136 1.77 -10.33 19.88
C ASN A 136 1.43 -10.28 18.38
N PRO A 137 1.93 -9.26 17.66
CA PRO A 137 1.71 -9.12 16.23
C PRO A 137 2.22 -10.31 15.38
N LEU A 138 3.27 -11.00 15.81
CA LEU A 138 3.82 -12.14 15.08
C LEU A 138 2.89 -13.35 15.08
N ALA A 139 2.04 -13.48 16.10
CA ALA A 139 1.04 -14.54 16.21
C ALA A 139 -0.28 -14.22 15.51
N TYR A 140 -0.40 -13.05 14.87
CA TYR A 140 -1.60 -12.71 14.11
C TYR A 140 -1.76 -13.67 12.93
N ASN A 141 -2.94 -14.28 12.83
CA ASN A 141 -3.35 -15.15 11.73
C ASN A 141 -4.81 -14.81 11.40
N GLY A 142 -5.04 -14.30 10.21
CA GLY A 142 -6.34 -13.78 9.79
C GLY A 142 -6.21 -12.72 8.70
N PHE A 143 -7.25 -11.91 8.58
CA PHE A 143 -7.34 -10.85 7.59
C PHE A 143 -8.03 -9.60 8.15
N GLU A 144 -7.75 -8.45 7.55
CA GLU A 144 -8.41 -7.18 7.81
C GLU A 144 -8.84 -6.52 6.51
N VAL A 145 -10.03 -5.90 6.53
CA VAL A 145 -10.59 -5.19 5.38
C VAL A 145 -10.68 -3.70 5.68
N PHE A 146 -10.11 -2.89 4.80
CA PHE A 146 -10.17 -1.44 4.86
C PHE A 146 -10.97 -0.91 3.67
N GLU A 147 -12.23 -0.54 3.91
CA GLU A 147 -13.07 0.08 2.89
C GLU A 147 -12.70 1.57 2.73
N LYS A 148 -12.52 2.00 1.48
CA LYS A 148 -12.38 3.40 1.07
C LYS A 148 -13.46 3.71 0.04
N THR A 149 -13.64 5.00 -0.27
CA THR A 149 -14.75 5.44 -1.15
C THR A 149 -14.76 4.76 -2.52
N ASN A 150 -13.59 4.49 -3.10
CA ASN A 150 -13.47 3.99 -4.48
C ASN A 150 -12.75 2.64 -4.61
N PHE A 151 -12.17 2.15 -3.51
CA PHE A 151 -11.37 0.94 -3.49
C PHE A 151 -11.42 0.34 -2.10
N PHE A 152 -10.97 -0.89 -1.97
CA PHE A 152 -10.77 -1.54 -0.69
C PHE A 152 -9.40 -2.21 -0.66
N VAL A 153 -8.94 -2.47 0.55
CA VAL A 153 -7.68 -3.15 0.83
C VAL A 153 -7.97 -4.32 1.75
N VAL A 154 -7.48 -5.50 1.39
CA VAL A 154 -7.51 -6.68 2.25
C VAL A 154 -6.08 -7.02 2.61
N TYR A 155 -5.73 -6.93 3.88
CA TYR A 155 -4.49 -7.51 4.38
C TYR A 155 -4.79 -8.91 4.88
N GLN A 156 -3.98 -9.90 4.51
CA GLN A 156 -4.07 -11.24 5.05
C GLN A 156 -2.70 -11.75 5.48
N ARG A 157 -2.70 -12.57 6.51
CA ARG A 157 -1.52 -13.27 7.00
C ARG A 157 -1.93 -14.61 7.58
N GLU A 158 -1.38 -15.68 7.06
CA GLU A 158 -1.62 -17.04 7.54
C GLU A 158 -0.35 -17.89 7.42
N SER A 159 -0.27 -18.95 8.23
CA SER A 159 0.78 -19.95 8.09
C SER A 159 0.38 -20.95 7.00
N GLY A 160 1.19 -21.09 5.97
CA GLY A 160 1.07 -22.15 4.99
C GLY A 160 1.29 -23.54 5.62
N GLU A 161 0.80 -24.57 4.94
CA GLU A 161 0.95 -25.97 5.38
C GLU A 161 2.42 -26.43 5.45
N ASP A 162 3.29 -25.81 4.66
CA ASP A 162 4.74 -26.01 4.62
C ASP A 162 5.50 -25.20 5.67
N GLY A 163 4.80 -24.39 6.48
CA GLY A 163 5.38 -23.49 7.47
C GLY A 163 5.90 -22.17 6.88
N ILE A 164 5.76 -21.94 5.57
CA ILE A 164 6.03 -20.66 4.94
C ILE A 164 4.80 -19.76 5.12
N MET A 165 5.03 -18.53 5.55
CA MET A 165 3.96 -17.56 5.79
C MET A 165 3.40 -17.06 4.45
N ASN A 166 2.09 -17.17 4.28
CA ASN A 166 1.36 -16.50 3.22
C ASN A 166 0.90 -15.15 3.76
N GLU A 167 1.61 -14.07 3.41
CA GLU A 167 1.24 -12.70 3.80
C GLU A 167 1.14 -11.83 2.56
N GLU A 168 -0.01 -11.20 2.36
CA GLU A 168 -0.24 -10.30 1.23
C GLU A 168 -1.20 -9.15 1.57
N ILE A 169 -1.18 -8.15 0.71
CA ILE A 169 -2.16 -7.07 0.66
C ILE A 169 -2.79 -7.09 -0.72
N TYR A 170 -4.09 -7.34 -0.78
CA TYR A 170 -4.90 -7.23 -2.00
C TYR A 170 -5.58 -5.88 -2.07
N ILE A 171 -5.52 -5.22 -3.23
CA ILE A 171 -6.15 -3.92 -3.49
C ILE A 171 -6.96 -4.00 -4.77
N SER A 172 -8.24 -3.63 -4.71
CA SER A 172 -9.12 -3.56 -5.88
C SER A 172 -10.26 -2.55 -5.70
N THR A 173 -11.06 -2.37 -6.73
CA THR A 173 -12.33 -1.64 -6.69
C THR A 173 -13.49 -2.64 -6.61
N PRO A 174 -14.62 -2.30 -5.97
CA PRO A 174 -15.76 -3.22 -5.89
C PRO A 174 -16.22 -3.76 -7.25
N ALA A 175 -16.26 -2.93 -8.29
CA ALA A 175 -16.71 -3.34 -9.62
C ALA A 175 -15.74 -4.32 -10.31
N LEU A 176 -14.43 -4.13 -10.14
CA LEU A 176 -13.42 -5.02 -10.75
C LEU A 176 -13.27 -6.31 -9.96
N ASP A 177 -13.42 -6.25 -8.64
CA ASP A 177 -13.46 -7.44 -7.79
C ASP A 177 -14.68 -8.32 -8.08
N GLU A 178 -15.87 -7.71 -8.24
CA GLU A 178 -17.07 -8.44 -8.66
C GLU A 178 -16.88 -9.10 -10.03
N LYS A 179 -16.17 -8.42 -10.96
CA LYS A 179 -15.82 -8.98 -12.28
C LYS A 179 -14.88 -10.18 -12.14
N LEU A 180 -13.89 -10.13 -11.25
CA LEU A 180 -13.00 -11.25 -10.96
C LEU A 180 -13.75 -12.42 -10.32
N GLY A 181 -14.61 -12.14 -9.34
CA GLY A 181 -15.43 -13.17 -8.67
C GLY A 181 -16.35 -13.91 -9.64
N LYS A 182 -17.01 -13.18 -10.55
CA LYS A 182 -17.82 -13.78 -11.63
C LYS A 182 -16.99 -14.66 -12.55
N PHE A 183 -15.79 -14.20 -12.95
CA PHE A 183 -14.90 -15.00 -13.77
C PHE A 183 -14.53 -16.33 -13.11
N TYR A 184 -14.17 -16.33 -11.82
CA TYR A 184 -13.87 -17.56 -11.10
C TYR A 184 -15.09 -18.47 -10.95
N ALA A 185 -16.27 -17.91 -10.64
CA ALA A 185 -17.50 -18.69 -10.55
C ALA A 185 -17.84 -19.39 -11.89
N ASP A 186 -17.65 -18.71 -13.01
CA ASP A 186 -17.84 -19.30 -14.34
C ASP A 186 -16.85 -20.45 -14.59
N LYS A 187 -15.57 -20.28 -14.19
CA LYS A 187 -14.55 -21.33 -14.32
C LYS A 187 -14.81 -22.55 -13.44
N GLU A 188 -15.25 -22.36 -12.22
CA GLU A 188 -15.66 -23.46 -11.34
C GLU A 188 -16.82 -24.25 -11.96
N MET A 189 -17.82 -23.56 -12.50
CA MET A 189 -18.96 -24.20 -13.18
C MET A 189 -18.55 -24.96 -14.44
N GLU A 190 -17.63 -24.41 -15.26
CA GLU A 190 -17.05 -25.11 -16.41
C GLU A 190 -16.34 -26.40 -15.97
N MET A 191 -15.55 -26.36 -14.89
CA MET A 191 -14.85 -27.53 -14.36
C MET A 191 -15.81 -28.62 -13.87
N ILE A 192 -16.87 -28.24 -13.13
CA ILE A 192 -17.90 -29.17 -12.68
C ILE A 192 -18.59 -29.84 -13.88
N GLN A 193 -18.97 -29.06 -14.89
CA GLN A 193 -19.64 -29.60 -16.09
C GLN A 193 -18.74 -30.56 -16.89
N ASN A 194 -17.44 -30.25 -17.00
CA ASN A 194 -16.48 -31.09 -17.72
C ASN A 194 -16.07 -32.36 -16.95
N SER A 195 -16.40 -32.43 -15.65
CA SER A 195 -16.12 -33.59 -14.79
C SER A 195 -17.25 -34.62 -14.74
N GLN A 196 -18.41 -34.32 -15.36
CA GLN A 196 -19.59 -35.17 -15.47
C GLN A 196 -19.66 -35.88 -16.83
#